data_AF-A0A098QYL8-F1
#
_entry.id   AF-A0A098QYL8-F1
#
_cell.length_a   1.000
_cell.length_b   1.000
_cell.length_c   1.000
_cell.angle_alpha   90.00
_cell.angle_beta   90.00
_cell.angle_gamma   90.00
#
_symmetry.space_group_name_H-M   'P 1'
#
loop_
_entity.id
_entity.type
_entity.pdbx_description
1 polymer ?
#
loop_
_entity_poly.entity_id
_entity_poly.type
_entity_poly.pdbx_seq_one_letter_code
_entity_poly.pdbx_strand_id
1 'polypeptide(L)'
;MQVVVKKPHIRVEGEVTESLVEYLRKSFGEIEVIEDEDEQRIEISESDWYQTIRKTITPGENMRVYRQMHNLTQEELGSRIGNLTRQNISNMETNRRSISKAVAKKLAQVFDVSVEKFL
;
A
#
# COMPACT_ATOMS: atom_id res chain seq x y z
N MET A 1 -46.93 -7.25 -25.64
CA MET A 1 -45.84 -7.92 -24.91
C MET A 1 -45.86 -7.43 -23.48
N GLN A 2 -46.06 -8.31 -22.51
CA GLN A 2 -45.95 -8.00 -21.09
C GLN A 2 -44.52 -8.37 -20.68
N VAL A 3 -43.72 -7.38 -20.27
CA VAL A 3 -42.35 -7.63 -19.81
C VAL A 3 -42.40 -7.97 -18.33
N VAL A 4 -42.09 -9.22 -17.99
CA VAL A 4 -41.91 -9.65 -16.60
C VAL A 4 -40.53 -9.17 -16.16
N VAL A 5 -40.47 -8.05 -15.45
CA VAL A 5 -39.22 -7.55 -14.87
C VAL A 5 -38.93 -8.39 -13.62
N LYS A 6 -37.81 -9.12 -13.62
CA LYS A 6 -37.32 -9.82 -12.41
C LYS A 6 -37.11 -8.76 -11.32
N LYS A 7 -37.57 -9.04 -10.09
CA LYS A 7 -37.34 -8.13 -8.95
C LYS A 7 -35.84 -7.82 -8.85
N PRO A 8 -35.43 -6.55 -8.74
CA PRO A 8 -34.03 -6.20 -8.57
C PRO A 8 -33.52 -6.80 -7.25
N HIS A 9 -32.37 -7.46 -7.29
CA HIS A 9 -31.70 -7.95 -6.09
C HIS A 9 -31.14 -6.74 -5.33
N ILE A 10 -31.50 -6.61 -4.05
CA ILE A 10 -31.00 -5.55 -3.17
C ILE A 10 -29.90 -6.19 -2.31
N ARG A 11 -28.68 -5.66 -2.39
CA ARG A 11 -27.56 -6.05 -1.51
C ARG A 11 -27.27 -4.92 -0.53
N VAL A 12 -27.17 -5.24 0.74
CA VAL A 12 -26.83 -4.32 1.84
C VAL A 12 -25.57 -4.88 2.49
N GLU A 13 -24.54 -4.05 2.63
CA GLU A 13 -23.22 -4.42 3.18
C GLU A 13 -22.83 -3.43 4.29
N GLY A 14 -22.18 -3.91 5.36
CA GLY A 14 -21.69 -3.10 6.48
C GLY A 14 -21.97 -3.74 7.85
N GLU A 15 -21.83 -2.95 8.93
CA GLU A 15 -22.24 -3.36 10.28
C GLU A 15 -23.78 -3.43 10.37
N VAL A 16 -24.35 -4.60 10.08
CA VAL A 16 -25.80 -4.82 10.09
C VAL A 16 -26.23 -5.32 11.47
N THR A 17 -27.10 -4.57 12.15
CA THR A 17 -27.65 -4.99 13.44
C THR A 17 -28.72 -6.08 13.29
N GLU A 18 -28.85 -6.96 14.27
CA GLU A 18 -29.89 -8.01 14.30
C GLU A 18 -31.31 -7.42 14.10
N SER A 19 -31.58 -6.26 14.71
CA SER A 19 -32.87 -5.57 14.58
C SER A 19 -33.22 -5.19 13.13
N LEU A 20 -32.20 -4.85 12.33
CA LEU A 20 -32.36 -4.54 10.92
C LEU A 20 -32.56 -5.82 10.09
N VAL A 21 -31.85 -6.91 10.42
CA VAL A 21 -32.04 -8.23 9.79
C VAL A 21 -33.46 -8.73 10.01
N GLU A 22 -33.97 -8.65 11.24
CA GLU A 22 -35.35 -9.03 11.57
C GLU A 22 -36.38 -8.21 10.78
N TYR A 23 -36.18 -6.89 10.71
CA TYR A 23 -37.04 -5.99 9.92
C TYR A 23 -37.06 -6.37 8.43
N LEU A 24 -35.89 -6.66 7.86
CA LEU A 24 -35.75 -7.04 6.45
C LEU A 24 -36.41 -8.39 6.17
N ARG A 25 -36.20 -9.39 7.03
CA ARG A 25 -36.86 -10.72 6.93
C ARG A 25 -38.37 -10.60 6.97
N LYS A 26 -38.91 -9.74 7.85
CA LYS A 26 -40.35 -9.49 7.97
C LYS A 26 -40.92 -8.75 6.75
N SER A 27 -40.19 -7.78 6.22
CA SER A 27 -40.70 -6.88 5.16
C SER A 27 -40.53 -7.44 3.75
N PHE A 28 -39.47 -8.23 3.52
CA PHE A 28 -39.07 -8.71 2.20
C PHE A 28 -39.11 -10.24 2.06
N GLY A 29 -39.29 -10.98 3.16
CA GLY A 29 -39.41 -12.44 3.16
C GLY A 29 -38.05 -13.14 3.21
N GLU A 30 -37.75 -13.93 2.18
CA GLU A 30 -36.50 -14.68 2.07
C GLU A 30 -35.32 -13.72 1.86
N ILE A 31 -34.38 -13.74 2.81
CA ILE A 31 -33.13 -12.97 2.79
C ILE A 31 -31.95 -13.93 2.98
N GLU A 32 -30.86 -13.69 2.28
CA GLU A 32 -29.58 -14.36 2.50
C GLU A 32 -28.73 -13.46 3.41
N VAL A 33 -28.31 -14.00 4.55
CA VAL A 33 -27.39 -13.32 5.48
C VAL A 33 -26.04 -13.97 5.33
N ILE A 34 -25.04 -13.18 4.97
CA ILE A 34 -23.64 -13.60 4.86
C ILE A 34 -22.91 -12.87 5.96
N GLU A 35 -22.47 -13.62 6.98
CA GLU A 35 -21.61 -13.09 8.04
C GLU A 35 -20.16 -13.23 7.57
N ASP A 36 -19.42 -12.11 7.56
CA ASP A 36 -17.96 -12.17 7.42
C ASP A 36 -17.39 -12.65 8.76
N GLU A 37 -17.22 -13.97 8.90
CA GLU A 37 -16.60 -14.59 10.09
C GLU A 37 -15.12 -14.15 10.27
N ASP A 38 -14.52 -13.55 9.23
CA ASP A 38 -13.10 -13.18 9.16
C ASP A 38 -12.82 -11.69 9.43
N GLU A 39 -13.68 -10.98 10.17
CA GLU A 39 -13.45 -9.57 10.56
C GLU A 39 -12.43 -9.40 11.72
N GLN A 40 -11.36 -10.20 11.76
CA GLN A 40 -10.25 -9.87 12.65
C GLN A 40 -9.47 -8.68 12.08
N ARG A 41 -9.66 -7.51 12.69
CA ARG A 41 -8.84 -6.32 12.41
C ARG A 41 -7.40 -6.62 12.80
N ILE A 42 -6.57 -6.89 11.80
CA ILE A 42 -5.12 -7.02 11.95
C ILE A 42 -4.44 -5.68 11.70
N GLU A 43 -3.27 -5.47 12.31
CA GLU A 43 -2.43 -4.34 11.91
C GLU A 43 -2.01 -4.51 10.45
N ILE A 44 -2.07 -3.43 9.66
CA ILE A 44 -1.71 -3.48 8.23
C ILE A 44 -0.30 -4.03 8.04
N SER A 45 0.64 -3.69 8.94
CA SER A 45 2.02 -4.19 8.95
C SER A 45 2.14 -5.70 9.15
N GLU A 46 1.17 -6.32 9.77
CA GLU A 46 1.13 -7.76 10.06
C GLU A 46 0.43 -8.55 8.95
N SER A 47 -0.32 -7.86 8.07
CA SER A 47 -0.98 -8.50 6.95
C SER A 47 -0.01 -9.20 6.00
N ASP A 48 -0.40 -10.38 5.51
CA ASP A 48 0.34 -11.14 4.52
C ASP A 48 0.59 -10.33 3.25
N TRP A 49 -0.40 -9.54 2.84
CA TRP A 49 -0.27 -8.61 1.72
C TRP A 49 0.87 -7.63 1.95
N TYR A 50 0.90 -6.94 3.10
CA TYR A 50 1.95 -5.95 3.39
C TYR A 50 3.32 -6.59 3.49
N GLN A 51 3.43 -7.72 4.20
CA GLN A 51 4.69 -8.47 4.34
C GLN A 51 5.22 -8.92 2.98
N THR A 52 4.33 -9.36 2.09
CA THR A 52 4.68 -9.77 0.73
C THR A 52 5.18 -8.59 -0.09
N ILE A 53 4.41 -7.50 -0.14
CA ILE A 53 4.80 -6.30 -0.89
C ILE A 53 6.11 -5.73 -0.34
N ARG A 54 6.26 -5.62 0.99
CA ARG A 54 7.47 -5.10 1.63
C ARG A 54 8.72 -5.89 1.27
N LYS A 55 8.63 -7.22 1.10
CA LYS A 55 9.76 -8.07 0.69
C LYS A 55 10.17 -7.87 -0.77
N THR A 56 9.27 -7.39 -1.61
CA THR A 56 9.56 -7.14 -3.03
C THR A 56 10.24 -5.79 -3.28
N ILE A 57 10.08 -4.83 -2.37
CA ILE A 57 10.63 -3.48 -2.52
C ILE A 57 12.14 -3.50 -2.31
N THR A 58 12.89 -3.05 -3.32
CA THR A 58 14.34 -2.94 -3.23
C THR A 58 14.80 -1.64 -2.57
N PRO A 59 16.05 -1.58 -2.07
CA PRO A 59 16.67 -0.34 -1.60
C PRO A 59 16.65 0.80 -2.62
N GLY A 60 16.83 0.48 -3.91
CA GLY A 60 16.78 1.45 -5.01
C GLY A 60 15.38 2.04 -5.21
N GLU A 61 14.34 1.20 -5.09
CA GLU A 61 12.95 1.65 -5.17
C GLU A 61 12.58 2.54 -3.98
N ASN A 62 12.97 2.16 -2.75
CA ASN A 62 12.82 3.01 -1.57
C ASN A 62 13.50 4.37 -1.76
N MET A 63 14.75 4.37 -2.24
CA MET A 63 15.49 5.60 -2.53
C MET A 63 14.72 6.52 -3.50
N ARG A 64 14.13 5.95 -4.56
CA ARG A 64 13.31 6.70 -5.53
C ARG A 64 12.06 7.29 -4.88
N VAL A 65 11.35 6.51 -4.08
CA VAL A 65 10.13 6.96 -3.38
C VAL A 65 10.45 8.12 -2.46
N TYR A 66 11.46 7.99 -1.59
CA TYR A 66 11.86 9.09 -0.69
C TYR A 66 12.31 10.32 -1.48
N ARG A 67 13.09 10.15 -2.55
CA ARG A 67 13.47 11.28 -3.41
C ARG A 67 12.25 12.05 -3.93
N GLN A 68 11.24 11.32 -4.41
CA GLN A 68 10.01 11.91 -4.94
C GLN A 68 9.16 12.55 -3.86
N MET A 69 9.04 11.95 -2.68
CA MET A 69 8.34 12.54 -1.53
C MET A 69 8.95 13.87 -1.10
N HIS A 70 10.27 14.02 -1.24
CA HIS A 70 10.99 15.26 -0.96
C HIS A 70 11.09 16.21 -2.16
N ASN A 71 10.38 15.93 -3.27
CA ASN A 71 10.41 16.72 -4.50
C ASN A 71 11.81 17.00 -5.06
N LEU A 72 12.75 16.06 -4.87
CA LEU A 72 14.11 16.20 -5.37
C LEU A 72 14.25 15.60 -6.77
N THR A 73 15.02 16.26 -7.63
CA THR A 73 15.57 15.65 -8.84
C THR A 73 16.68 14.65 -8.49
N GLN A 74 17.00 13.75 -9.42
CA GLN A 74 18.10 12.81 -9.25
C GLN A 74 19.46 13.54 -9.09
N GLU A 75 19.62 14.69 -9.74
CA GLU A 75 20.81 15.52 -9.63
C GLU A 75 20.93 16.16 -8.24
N GLU A 76 19.87 16.78 -7.73
CA GLU A 76 19.85 17.38 -6.40
C GLU A 76 20.10 16.35 -5.29
N LEU A 77 19.51 15.16 -5.40
CA LEU A 77 19.78 14.09 -4.46
C LEU A 77 21.27 13.67 -4.51
N GLY A 78 21.81 13.55 -5.72
CA GLY A 78 23.22 13.24 -5.93
C GLY A 78 24.16 14.24 -5.27
N SER A 79 23.88 15.53 -5.42
CA SER A 79 24.60 16.61 -4.74
C SER A 79 24.52 16.48 -3.22
N ARG A 80 23.33 16.23 -2.65
CA ARG A 80 23.12 16.12 -1.19
C ARG A 80 23.86 14.97 -0.54
N ILE A 81 23.98 13.81 -1.21
CA ILE A 81 24.59 12.60 -0.62
C ILE A 81 26.08 12.43 -0.95
N GLY A 82 26.72 13.47 -1.49
CA GLY A 82 28.17 13.52 -1.72
C GLY A 82 28.56 13.62 -3.19
N ASN A 83 27.90 14.50 -3.93
CA ASN A 83 28.22 14.83 -5.33
C ASN A 83 28.26 13.61 -6.26
N LEU A 84 27.29 12.71 -6.11
CA LEU A 84 27.07 11.64 -7.08
C LEU A 84 26.40 12.21 -8.34
N THR A 85 26.81 11.70 -9.50
CA THR A 85 26.18 12.10 -10.77
C THR A 85 24.73 11.64 -10.84
N ARG A 86 23.90 12.38 -11.59
CA ARG A 86 22.53 11.97 -11.91
C ARG A 86 22.44 10.52 -12.43
N GLN A 87 23.40 10.09 -13.26
CA GLN A 87 23.44 8.73 -13.79
C GLN A 87 23.68 7.67 -12.71
N ASN A 88 24.55 7.96 -11.72
CA ASN A 88 24.77 7.06 -10.59
C ASN A 88 23.49 6.88 -9.77
N ILE A 89 22.77 7.97 -9.50
CA ILE A 89 21.49 7.95 -8.80
C ILE A 89 20.46 7.14 -9.59
N SER A 90 20.33 7.38 -10.90
CA SER A 90 19.44 6.61 -11.77
C SER A 90 19.77 5.12 -11.78
N ASN A 91 21.06 4.76 -11.82
CA ASN A 91 21.49 3.36 -11.78
C ASN A 91 21.18 2.70 -10.43
N MET A 92 21.25 3.44 -9.31
CA MET A 92 20.84 2.94 -7.99
C MET A 92 19.32 2.75 -7.93
N GLU A 93 18.54 3.74 -8.37
CA GLU A 93 17.07 3.69 -8.37
C GLU A 93 16.49 2.59 -9.27
N THR A 94 17.25 2.16 -10.29
CA THR A 94 16.85 1.10 -11.22
C THR A 94 17.52 -0.24 -10.91
N ASN A 95 18.15 -0.38 -9.74
CA ASN A 95 18.87 -1.58 -9.29
C ASN A 95 20.01 -2.05 -10.23
N ARG A 96 20.45 -1.21 -11.19
CA ARG A 96 21.63 -1.47 -12.02
C ARG A 96 22.93 -1.30 -11.25
N ARG A 97 22.89 -0.60 -10.12
CA ARG A 97 24.01 -0.39 -9.19
C ARG A 97 23.50 -0.56 -7.76
N SER A 98 24.24 -1.29 -6.93
CA SER A 98 23.92 -1.39 -5.50
C SER A 98 24.20 -0.07 -4.76
N ILE A 99 23.40 0.18 -3.71
CA ILE A 99 23.63 1.27 -2.77
C ILE A 99 24.72 0.81 -1.79
N SER A 100 25.79 1.60 -1.65
CA SER A 100 26.83 1.27 -0.66
C SER A 100 26.38 1.66 0.75
N LYS A 101 26.92 1.00 1.78
CA LYS A 101 26.62 1.32 3.19
C LYS A 101 26.85 2.80 3.54
N ALA A 102 27.86 3.43 2.92
CA ALA A 102 28.13 4.85 3.12
C ALA A 102 27.04 5.73 2.51
N VAL A 103 26.54 5.38 1.32
CA VAL A 103 25.43 6.10 0.68
C VAL A 103 24.13 5.86 1.44
N ALA A 104 23.84 4.62 1.86
CA ALA A 104 22.68 4.29 2.68
C ALA A 104 22.60 5.13 3.96
N LYS A 105 23.72 5.29 4.69
CA LYS A 105 23.78 6.15 5.88
C LYS A 105 23.48 7.61 5.57
N LYS A 106 23.95 8.14 4.44
CA LYS A 106 23.65 9.51 4.03
C LYS A 106 22.20 9.69 3.60
N LEU A 107 21.61 8.72 2.90
CA LEU A 107 20.19 8.72 2.56
C LEU A 107 19.33 8.72 3.82
N ALA A 108 19.66 7.86 4.78
CA ALA A 108 19.01 7.81 6.10
C ALA A 108 19.04 9.17 6.82
N GLN A 109 20.19 9.86 6.78
CA GLN A 109 20.33 11.20 7.35
C GLN A 109 19.54 12.27 6.58
N VAL A 110 19.55 12.23 5.24
CA VAL A 110 18.86 13.22 4.39
C VAL A 110 17.34 13.11 4.52
N PHE A 111 16.83 11.89 4.69
CA PHE A 111 15.39 11.62 4.75
C PHE A 111 14.85 11.42 6.17
N ASP A 112 15.71 11.45 7.20
CA ASP A 112 15.38 11.20 8.60
C ASP A 112 14.64 9.87 8.83
N VAL A 113 15.22 8.78 8.33
CA VAL A 113 14.66 7.42 8.41
C VAL A 113 15.72 6.38 8.76
N SER A 114 15.28 5.19 9.16
CA SER A 114 16.19 4.06 9.41
C SER A 114 17.00 3.70 8.17
N VAL A 115 18.31 3.45 8.37
CA VAL A 115 19.24 3.01 7.32
C VAL A 115 18.81 1.71 6.64
N GLU A 116 18.06 0.87 7.34
CA GLU A 116 17.54 -0.41 6.82
C GLU A 116 16.65 -0.24 5.59
N LYS A 117 16.07 0.95 5.37
CA LYS A 117 15.30 1.25 4.16
C LYS A 117 16.16 1.21 2.89
N PHE A 118 17.48 1.30 3.02
CA PHE A 118 18.44 1.43 1.92
C PHE A 118 19.52 0.32 1.92
N LEU A 119 19.30 -0.80 2.64
CA LEU A 119 20.23 -1.93 2.74
C LEU A 119 19.71 -3.19 2.04
#